data_AF-A0ABD3N1A6-F1
#
_entry.id   AF-A0ABD3N1A6-F1
#
_cell.length_a   1.000
_cell.length_b   1.000
_cell.length_c   1.000
_cell.angle_alpha   90.00
_cell.angle_beta   90.00
_cell.angle_gamma   90.00
#
_symmetry.space_group_name_H-M   'P 1'
#
loop_
_entity.id
_entity.type
_entity.pdbx_description
1 polymer ?
#
loop_
_entity_poly.entity_id
_entity_poly.type
_entity_poly.pdbx_seq_one_letter_code
_entity_poly.pdbx_strand_id
1 'polypeptide(L)'
;MNDPKYQGHGSVSSRIQRWMALNGKFSVVLALACFLSVFILPPFKVLLSKTISSSVPPCDRSPWKPNEDLRGKCPGDLKPYERATSVSECASSCCADDACITWQYRRDVGCLHGPDVRIGMEKDGTPAWCSDHPPQRWQGQYLIPHKEGQQDHEKLDAADVRKGACDSRTWNPEEQIGQCFGLGDVRKDASGSAEACMKACCDDKECGAWQWTKELGCFYGGGMHGCQKNADPIAFEPFIGRRKLLDSRQYTDAAGKPWQMKMK
;
A
#
# COMPACT_ATOMS: atom_id res chain seq x y z
N MET A 1 -27.35 16.87 -74.48
CA MET A 1 -25.91 16.55 -74.67
C MET A 1 -25.13 17.34 -73.64
N ASN A 2 -24.64 16.69 -72.59
CA ASN A 2 -23.65 17.26 -71.68
C ASN A 2 -22.73 16.11 -71.27
N ASP A 3 -21.50 16.15 -71.77
CA ASP A 3 -20.42 15.23 -71.44
C ASP A 3 -19.88 15.50 -70.03
N PRO A 4 -19.73 14.48 -69.17
CA PRO A 4 -19.03 14.65 -67.91
C PRO A 4 -17.51 14.57 -68.12
N LYS A 5 -16.82 15.67 -67.81
CA LYS A 5 -15.36 15.75 -67.72
C LYS A 5 -14.83 14.83 -66.62
N TYR A 6 -13.93 13.94 -66.99
CA TYR A 6 -13.14 13.09 -66.10
C TYR A 6 -12.19 13.93 -65.23
N GLN A 7 -12.38 13.93 -63.91
CA GLN A 7 -11.42 14.47 -62.95
C GLN A 7 -10.42 13.37 -62.57
N GLY A 8 -9.15 13.56 -62.95
CA GLY A 8 -8.05 12.66 -62.61
C GLY A 8 -7.75 12.67 -61.12
N HIS A 9 -7.96 11.54 -60.46
CA HIS A 9 -7.53 11.30 -59.09
C HIS A 9 -6.00 11.16 -59.04
N GLY A 10 -5.32 12.20 -58.55
CA GLY A 10 -3.90 12.11 -58.22
C GLY A 10 -3.66 11.03 -57.17
N SER A 11 -2.80 10.06 -57.51
CA SER A 11 -2.45 8.91 -56.66
C SER A 11 -1.99 9.35 -55.27
N VAL A 12 -2.58 8.74 -54.23
CA VAL A 12 -2.30 8.97 -52.81
C VAL A 12 -0.79 8.88 -52.50
N SER A 13 -0.07 8.03 -53.22
CA SER A 13 1.39 7.87 -53.10
C SER A 13 2.17 9.17 -53.32
N SER A 14 1.73 10.01 -54.27
CA SER A 14 2.40 11.28 -54.59
C SER A 14 2.27 12.32 -53.48
N ARG A 15 1.14 12.31 -52.75
CA ARG A 15 0.91 13.19 -51.61
C ARG A 15 1.77 12.78 -50.42
N ILE A 16 1.93 11.48 -50.20
CA ILE A 16 2.78 10.94 -49.12
C ILE A 16 4.25 11.28 -49.37
N GLN A 17 4.75 11.12 -50.59
CA GLN A 17 6.15 11.45 -50.92
C GLN A 17 6.47 12.94 -50.72
N ARG A 18 5.56 13.83 -51.14
CA ARG A 18 5.74 15.29 -50.93
C ARG A 18 5.71 15.67 -49.45
N TRP A 19 4.88 15.01 -48.66
CA TRP A 19 4.81 15.25 -47.22
C TRP A 19 6.06 14.76 -46.49
N MET A 20 6.60 13.59 -46.85
CA MET A 20 7.87 13.09 -46.30
C MET A 20 9.05 13.98 -46.68
N ALA A 21 9.07 14.55 -47.90
CA ALA A 21 10.13 15.46 -48.33
C ALA A 21 10.16 16.78 -47.51
N LEU A 22 8.98 17.28 -47.10
CA LEU A 22 8.88 18.51 -46.30
C LEU A 22 9.11 18.26 -44.81
N ASN A 23 8.70 17.10 -44.28
CA ASN A 23 8.68 16.83 -42.84
C ASN A 23 9.66 15.75 -42.38
N GLY A 24 10.47 15.18 -43.27
CA GLY A 24 11.33 14.03 -42.96
C GLY A 24 12.29 14.25 -41.79
N LYS A 25 12.79 15.49 -41.60
CA LYS A 25 13.61 15.83 -40.42
C LYS A 25 12.82 15.74 -39.11
N PHE A 26 11.55 16.12 -39.12
CA PHE A 26 10.69 16.07 -37.93
C PHE A 26 10.32 14.63 -37.57
N SER A 27 10.04 13.79 -38.57
CA SER A 27 9.77 12.36 -38.36
C SER A 27 10.96 11.62 -37.74
N VAL A 28 12.19 11.94 -38.15
CA VAL A 28 13.41 11.32 -37.59
C VAL A 28 13.62 11.75 -36.14
N VAL A 29 13.45 13.04 -35.81
CA VAL A 29 13.58 13.53 -34.43
C VAL A 29 12.53 12.91 -33.51
N LEU A 30 11.28 12.81 -33.95
CA LEU A 30 10.21 12.20 -33.17
C LEU A 30 10.46 10.70 -32.95
N ALA A 31 10.89 9.97 -33.98
CA ALA A 31 11.24 8.56 -33.86
C ALA A 31 12.41 8.33 -32.89
N LEU A 32 13.44 9.19 -32.94
CA LEU A 32 14.58 9.12 -32.02
C LEU A 32 14.15 9.41 -30.57
N ALA A 33 13.30 10.42 -30.36
CA ALA A 33 12.76 10.76 -29.04
C ALA A 33 11.91 9.62 -28.45
N CYS A 34 11.07 8.99 -29.26
CA CYS A 34 10.31 7.79 -28.86
C CYS A 34 11.23 6.60 -28.56
N PHE A 35 12.28 6.39 -29.35
CA PHE A 35 13.23 5.30 -29.10
C PHE A 35 14.02 5.53 -27.80
N LEU A 36 14.49 6.76 -27.56
CA LEU A 36 15.19 7.12 -26.32
C LEU A 36 14.28 6.97 -25.09
N SER A 37 13.00 7.35 -25.19
CA SER A 37 12.06 7.25 -24.07
C SER A 37 11.66 5.82 -23.73
N VAL A 38 11.56 4.93 -24.73
CA VAL A 38 11.18 3.52 -24.54
C VAL A 38 12.37 2.65 -24.14
N PHE A 39 13.57 2.90 -24.66
CA PHE A 39 14.70 1.99 -24.47
C PHE A 39 15.76 2.49 -23.48
N ILE A 40 15.96 3.81 -23.34
CA ILE A 40 17.02 4.34 -22.46
C ILE A 40 16.46 4.73 -21.08
N LEU A 41 15.30 5.37 -21.01
CA LEU A 41 14.75 5.82 -19.72
C LEU A 41 14.36 4.69 -18.74
N PRO A 42 13.73 3.56 -19.15
CA PRO A 42 13.36 2.52 -18.20
C PRO A 42 14.54 1.83 -17.48
N PRO A 43 15.66 1.44 -18.13
CA PRO A 43 16.78 0.84 -17.40
C PRO A 43 17.47 1.82 -16.44
N PHE A 44 17.49 3.13 -16.74
CA PHE A 44 18.03 4.13 -15.81
C PHE A 44 17.20 4.28 -14.53
N LYS A 45 15.87 4.13 -14.59
CA LYS A 45 15.03 4.11 -13.38
C LYS A 45 15.32 2.90 -12.49
N VAL A 46 15.61 1.74 -13.09
CA VAL A 46 15.95 0.52 -12.34
C VAL A 46 17.32 0.64 -11.66
N LEU A 47 18.29 1.31 -12.28
CA LEU A 47 19.62 1.53 -11.71
C LEU A 47 19.63 2.62 -10.61
N LEU A 48 18.84 3.69 -10.73
CA LEU A 48 18.77 4.73 -9.71
C LEU A 48 18.02 4.33 -8.43
N SER A 49 17.12 3.34 -8.49
CA SER A 49 16.45 2.83 -7.28
C SER A 49 17.37 2.04 -6.34
N LYS A 50 18.64 1.76 -6.72
CA LYS A 50 19.53 0.87 -5.96
C LYS A 50 20.47 1.58 -4.96
N THR A 51 20.45 2.91 -4.83
CA THR A 51 21.49 3.63 -4.06
C THR A 51 21.02 4.71 -3.09
N ILE A 52 19.74 4.69 -2.68
CA ILE A 52 19.36 5.33 -1.41
C ILE A 52 19.05 4.21 -0.41
N SER A 53 20.06 3.38 -0.14
CA SER A 53 20.13 2.76 1.17
C SER A 53 20.41 3.91 2.12
N SER A 54 19.34 4.51 2.64
CA SER A 54 19.43 5.37 3.80
C SER A 54 19.98 4.50 4.92
N SER A 55 21.31 4.47 5.04
CA SER A 55 22.00 3.46 5.82
C SER A 55 21.66 3.68 7.28
N VAL A 56 20.95 2.73 7.86
CA VAL A 56 20.72 2.70 9.30
C VAL A 56 22.09 2.61 9.99
N PRO A 57 22.50 3.60 10.79
CA PRO A 57 23.78 3.56 11.49
C PRO A 57 23.82 2.38 12.47
N PRO A 58 25.01 1.79 12.72
CA PRO A 58 25.16 0.77 13.75
C PRO A 58 24.81 1.32 15.14
N CYS A 59 24.44 0.43 16.06
CA CYS A 59 24.21 0.77 17.46
C CYS A 59 25.08 -0.09 18.37
N ASP A 60 26.27 0.39 18.70
CA ASP A 60 27.31 -0.44 19.34
C ASP A 60 26.93 -0.89 20.76
N ARG A 61 26.19 -0.06 21.50
CA ARG A 61 25.76 -0.36 22.88
C ARG A 61 24.64 -1.38 22.96
N SER A 62 23.73 -1.34 21.99
CA SER A 62 22.56 -2.21 21.91
C SER A 62 22.30 -2.53 20.44
N PRO A 63 23.00 -3.52 19.88
CA PRO A 63 22.94 -3.83 18.46
C PRO A 63 21.51 -4.00 17.97
N TRP A 64 21.23 -3.51 16.77
CA TRP A 64 19.96 -3.79 16.10
C TRP A 64 19.81 -5.29 15.88
N LYS A 65 18.59 -5.82 16.02
CA LYS A 65 18.33 -7.22 15.69
C LYS A 65 18.63 -7.48 14.22
N PRO A 66 19.44 -8.49 13.90
CA PRO A 66 19.78 -8.81 12.52
C PRO A 66 18.54 -9.31 11.77
N ASN A 67 18.40 -8.89 10.51
CA ASN A 67 17.31 -9.29 9.61
C ASN A 67 15.89 -8.93 10.08
N GLU A 68 15.76 -7.95 10.97
CA GLU A 68 14.47 -7.51 11.49
C GLU A 68 14.14 -6.08 11.04
N ASP A 69 13.35 -5.98 9.97
CA ASP A 69 12.96 -4.72 9.35
C ASP A 69 11.51 -4.39 9.69
N LEU A 70 11.28 -3.31 10.43
CA LEU A 70 9.94 -2.85 10.80
C LEU A 70 9.32 -2.04 9.67
N ARG A 71 8.88 -2.75 8.62
CA ARG A 71 8.38 -2.15 7.38
C ARG A 71 6.90 -1.76 7.44
N GLY A 72 6.11 -2.45 8.25
CA GLY A 72 4.70 -2.16 8.50
C GLY A 72 4.49 -1.05 9.52
N LYS A 73 3.23 -0.66 9.77
CA LYS A 73 2.92 0.31 10.84
C LYS A 73 2.94 -0.39 12.20
N CYS A 74 3.47 0.28 13.23
CA CYS A 74 3.36 -0.12 14.65
C CYS A 74 2.32 0.76 15.38
N PRO A 75 1.07 0.32 15.56
CA PRO A 75 0.03 1.15 16.16
C PRO A 75 0.27 1.45 17.65
N GLY A 76 -0.03 2.67 18.10
CA GLY A 76 -0.25 3.02 19.52
C GLY A 76 0.99 3.24 20.39
N ASP A 77 2.05 2.45 20.19
CA ASP A 77 3.16 2.38 21.13
C ASP A 77 4.37 3.23 20.78
N LEU A 78 4.57 3.52 19.49
CA LEU A 78 5.61 4.45 19.06
C LEU A 78 5.07 5.88 19.08
N LYS A 79 5.82 6.81 19.68
CA LYS A 79 5.49 8.23 19.80
C LYS A 79 6.36 9.07 18.88
N PRO A 80 5.85 10.19 18.35
CA PRO A 80 6.63 11.12 17.57
C PRO A 80 7.89 11.59 18.30
N TYR A 81 9.02 11.59 17.58
CA TYR A 81 10.29 12.13 18.03
C TYR A 81 10.71 13.26 17.08
N GLU A 82 10.25 14.46 17.41
CA GLU A 82 10.32 15.65 16.54
C GLU A 82 11.73 16.12 16.18
N ARG A 83 12.77 15.68 16.91
CA ARG A 83 14.16 16.14 16.69
C ARG A 83 14.86 15.45 15.54
N ALA A 84 14.33 14.34 15.03
CA ALA A 84 14.95 13.58 13.94
C ALA A 84 14.16 13.76 12.64
N THR A 85 14.84 14.29 11.63
CA THR A 85 14.28 14.61 10.31
C THR A 85 14.68 13.62 9.24
N SER A 86 15.59 12.68 9.56
CA SER A 86 16.06 11.64 8.66
C SER A 86 16.11 10.27 9.35
N VAL A 87 16.20 9.20 8.55
CA VAL A 87 16.39 7.82 9.04
C VAL A 87 17.63 7.72 9.93
N SER A 88 18.75 8.31 9.49
CA SER A 88 20.01 8.25 10.24
C SER A 88 19.88 8.96 11.58
N GLU A 89 19.25 10.13 11.62
CA GLU A 89 19.01 10.85 12.88
C GLU A 89 18.06 10.07 13.80
N CYS A 90 17.01 9.45 13.24
CA CYS A 90 16.02 8.69 14.00
C CYS A 90 16.61 7.44 14.65
N ALA A 91 17.45 6.72 13.89
CA ALA A 91 18.18 5.56 14.37
C ALA A 91 19.23 5.93 15.42
N SER A 92 20.04 6.97 15.16
CA SER A 92 21.07 7.43 16.10
C SER A 92 20.46 7.93 17.40
N SER A 93 19.36 8.67 17.35
CA SER A 93 18.68 9.16 18.56
C SER A 93 18.09 8.02 19.37
N CYS A 94 17.47 7.01 18.73
CA CYS A 94 17.00 5.83 19.45
C CYS A 94 18.15 5.01 20.02
N CYS A 95 19.27 4.91 19.30
CA CYS A 95 20.46 4.20 19.81
C CYS A 95 21.01 4.85 21.08
N ALA A 96 21.03 6.19 21.14
CA ALA A 96 21.53 6.95 22.27
C ALA A 96 20.60 6.96 23.50
N ASP A 97 19.32 6.61 23.32
CA ASP A 97 18.32 6.56 24.37
C ASP A 97 18.07 5.12 24.84
N ASP A 98 18.44 4.79 26.07
CA ASP A 98 18.27 3.46 26.66
C ASP A 98 16.79 3.05 26.80
N ALA A 99 15.87 4.03 26.90
CA ALA A 99 14.44 3.76 26.94
C ALA A 99 13.84 3.47 25.55
N CYS A 100 14.51 3.90 24.47
CA CYS A 100 14.09 3.60 23.11
C CYS A 100 14.57 2.21 22.71
N ILE A 101 13.64 1.29 22.49
CA ILE A 101 13.94 -0.06 22.00
C ILE A 101 13.63 -0.18 20.51
N THR A 102 12.58 0.50 20.08
CA THR A 102 12.04 0.41 18.73
C THR A 102 11.95 1.80 18.12
N TRP A 103 12.30 1.92 16.85
CA TRP A 103 12.06 3.14 16.09
C TRP A 103 11.55 2.84 14.69
N GLN A 104 10.81 3.80 14.13
CA GLN A 104 10.38 3.81 12.74
C GLN A 104 10.49 5.22 12.16
N TYR A 105 10.76 5.31 10.88
CA TYR A 105 10.80 6.56 10.13
C TYR A 105 10.08 6.39 8.80
N ARG A 106 9.26 7.38 8.45
CA ARG A 106 8.73 7.59 7.09
C ARG A 106 8.63 9.08 6.84
N ARG A 107 8.83 9.53 5.59
CA ARG A 107 9.01 10.95 5.28
C ARG A 107 7.82 11.84 5.69
N ASP A 108 6.59 11.37 5.51
CA ASP A 108 5.34 12.08 5.88
C ASP A 108 5.02 11.99 7.38
N VAL A 109 5.50 10.95 8.07
CA VAL A 109 5.20 10.71 9.49
C VAL A 109 6.29 11.26 10.41
N GLY A 110 7.53 11.36 9.93
CA GLY A 110 8.70 11.66 10.74
C GLY A 110 9.23 10.45 11.49
N CYS A 111 10.05 10.72 12.51
CA CYS A 111 10.62 9.70 13.39
C CYS A 111 9.64 9.32 14.51
N LEU A 112 9.51 8.03 14.77
CA LEU A 112 8.75 7.47 15.88
C LEU A 112 9.68 6.63 16.75
N HIS A 113 9.62 6.80 18.07
CA HIS A 113 10.37 6.05 19.08
C HIS A 113 9.42 5.34 20.04
N GLY A 114 9.84 4.21 20.61
CA GLY A 114 9.04 3.57 21.64
C GLY A 114 9.67 2.33 22.26
N PRO A 115 8.90 1.64 23.11
CA PRO A 115 9.34 0.44 23.81
C PRO A 115 9.44 -0.76 22.86
N ASP A 116 9.71 -1.94 23.41
CA ASP A 116 9.69 -3.19 22.65
C ASP A 116 8.31 -3.44 22.02
N VAL A 117 8.29 -4.01 20.81
CA VAL A 117 7.10 -4.31 20.01
C VAL A 117 7.21 -5.72 19.44
N ARG A 118 6.10 -6.45 19.32
CA ARG A 118 6.09 -7.73 18.61
C ARG A 118 5.83 -7.55 17.11
N ILE A 119 6.38 -8.41 16.26
CA ILE A 119 6.12 -8.38 14.82
C ILE A 119 5.09 -9.45 14.46
N GLY A 120 4.05 -9.06 13.73
CA GLY A 120 2.99 -9.97 13.31
C GLY A 120 2.41 -10.76 14.48
N MET A 121 2.40 -12.09 14.36
CA MET A 121 1.90 -13.02 15.38
C MET A 121 3.02 -13.63 16.23
N GLU A 122 4.12 -12.90 16.47
CA GLU A 122 5.12 -13.27 17.47
C GLU A 122 4.40 -13.67 18.77
N LYS A 123 4.56 -14.95 19.15
CA LYS A 123 3.85 -15.55 20.27
C LYS A 123 4.23 -14.81 21.55
N ASP A 124 5.51 -14.68 21.83
CA ASP A 124 6.00 -14.00 23.04
C ASP A 124 6.32 -12.53 22.72
N GLY A 125 5.60 -11.60 23.33
CA GLY A 125 5.76 -10.19 23.02
C GLY A 125 5.11 -9.24 24.02
N THR A 126 5.52 -7.97 23.97
CA THR A 126 4.75 -6.88 24.54
C THR A 126 3.35 -6.85 23.90
N PRO A 127 2.33 -6.25 24.56
CA PRO A 127 1.03 -6.01 23.93
C PRO A 127 1.15 -5.22 22.62
N ALA A 128 2.15 -4.35 22.58
CA ALA A 128 2.53 -3.54 21.42
C ALA A 128 2.90 -4.39 20.22
N TRP A 129 2.39 -4.05 19.03
CA TRP A 129 2.62 -4.84 17.83
C TRP A 129 2.91 -3.99 16.60
N CYS A 130 3.59 -4.59 15.63
CA CYS A 130 3.86 -4.05 14.32
C CYS A 130 3.36 -5.01 13.24
N SER A 131 2.80 -4.46 12.17
CA SER A 131 2.56 -5.22 10.96
C SER A 131 3.88 -5.74 10.39
N ASP A 132 3.92 -7.03 10.09
CA ASP A 132 5.01 -7.71 9.37
C ASP A 132 5.01 -7.37 7.88
N HIS A 133 3.88 -6.90 7.36
CA HIS A 133 3.75 -6.42 5.99
C HIS A 133 3.88 -4.90 5.91
N PRO A 134 4.54 -4.37 4.85
CA PRO A 134 4.56 -2.94 4.59
C PRO A 134 3.13 -2.42 4.35
N PRO A 135 2.86 -1.12 4.60
CA PRO A 135 1.66 -0.48 4.07
C PRO A 135 1.55 -0.77 2.57
N GLN A 136 0.36 -1.13 2.13
CA GLN A 136 0.09 -1.46 0.74
C GLN A 136 -1.31 -1.00 0.38
N ARG A 137 -1.53 -0.79 -0.92
CA ARG A 137 -2.86 -0.49 -1.42
C ARG A 137 -3.73 -1.73 -1.35
N TRP A 138 -4.97 -1.51 -0.95
CA TRP A 138 -6.02 -2.51 -0.89
C TRP A 138 -7.04 -2.23 -1.95
N GLN A 139 -7.75 -3.28 -2.34
CA GLN A 139 -9.04 -3.16 -3.01
C GLN A 139 -10.11 -3.54 -2.00
N GLY A 140 -11.22 -2.82 -1.94
CA GLY A 140 -12.28 -3.12 -0.99
C GLY A 140 -13.44 -2.15 -1.07
N GLN A 141 -14.57 -2.60 -0.54
CA GLN A 141 -15.85 -1.88 -0.62
C GLN A 141 -16.81 -2.34 0.48
N TYR A 142 -17.67 -1.43 0.94
CA TYR A 142 -18.82 -1.76 1.78
C TYR A 142 -20.00 -2.28 0.94
N LEU A 143 -20.69 -3.28 1.46
CA LEU A 143 -21.98 -3.81 0.95
C LEU A 143 -23.17 -3.30 1.77
N ILE A 144 -22.91 -2.50 2.80
CA ILE A 144 -23.91 -1.89 3.68
C ILE A 144 -23.74 -0.37 3.67
N PRO A 145 -24.81 0.40 3.95
CA PRO A 145 -24.69 1.84 4.09
C PRO A 145 -23.67 2.22 5.18
N HIS A 146 -22.61 2.93 4.81
CA HIS A 146 -21.58 3.41 5.73
C HIS A 146 -21.64 4.94 5.83
N LYS A 147 -21.71 5.46 7.06
CA LYS A 147 -21.92 6.91 7.32
C LYS A 147 -20.71 7.78 6.97
N GLU A 148 -19.54 7.19 6.87
CA GLU A 148 -18.29 7.94 6.72
C GLU A 148 -17.98 8.16 5.23
N GLY A 149 -18.15 9.40 4.78
CA GLY A 149 -17.84 9.82 3.40
C GLY A 149 -19.03 10.28 2.56
N GLN A 150 -20.27 10.05 3.00
CA GLN A 150 -21.47 10.53 2.31
C GLN A 150 -22.03 11.76 3.04
N GLN A 151 -21.72 12.94 2.50
CA GLN A 151 -22.22 14.23 3.03
C GLN A 151 -23.71 14.46 2.73
N ASP A 152 -24.32 13.67 1.85
CA ASP A 152 -25.74 13.77 1.52
C ASP A 152 -26.48 12.54 2.05
N HIS A 153 -27.05 12.69 3.25
CA HIS A 153 -27.86 11.69 3.94
C HIS A 153 -29.24 11.48 3.29
N GLU A 154 -29.27 11.14 2.00
CA GLU A 154 -30.39 10.35 1.50
C GLU A 154 -30.19 8.93 2.01
N LYS A 155 -31.21 8.37 2.67
CA LYS A 155 -31.17 7.00 3.19
C LYS A 155 -31.05 6.04 2.00
N LEU A 156 -29.82 5.69 1.64
CA LEU A 156 -29.58 4.64 0.66
C LEU A 156 -30.18 3.33 1.18
N ASP A 157 -31.00 2.69 0.37
CA ASP A 157 -31.51 1.37 0.70
C ASP A 157 -30.35 0.37 0.73
N ALA A 158 -30.28 -0.43 1.80
CA ALA A 158 -29.22 -1.41 1.98
C ALA A 158 -29.22 -2.46 0.85
N ALA A 159 -30.39 -2.80 0.32
CA ALA A 159 -30.50 -3.73 -0.80
C ALA A 159 -29.90 -3.13 -2.08
N ASP A 160 -30.12 -1.85 -2.35
CA ASP A 160 -29.55 -1.17 -3.52
C ASP A 160 -28.04 -1.00 -3.41
N VAL A 161 -27.53 -0.64 -2.22
CA VAL A 161 -26.08 -0.57 -1.96
C VAL A 161 -25.43 -1.92 -2.22
N ARG A 162 -25.98 -3.00 -1.64
CA ARG A 162 -25.45 -4.35 -1.84
C ARG A 162 -25.51 -4.75 -3.32
N LYS A 163 -26.63 -4.50 -3.98
CA LYS A 163 -26.81 -4.85 -5.40
C LYS A 163 -25.77 -4.16 -6.29
N GLY A 164 -25.48 -2.88 -6.04
CA GLY A 164 -24.44 -2.14 -6.75
C GLY A 164 -23.03 -2.65 -6.45
N ALA A 165 -22.72 -2.92 -5.18
CA ALA A 165 -21.42 -3.44 -4.73
C ALA A 165 -21.14 -4.88 -5.19
N CYS A 166 -22.19 -5.65 -5.50
CA CYS A 166 -22.11 -7.05 -5.94
C CYS A 166 -22.17 -7.25 -7.47
N ASP A 167 -22.30 -6.18 -8.26
CA ASP A 167 -22.24 -6.26 -9.72
C ASP A 167 -20.86 -5.79 -10.19
N SER A 168 -20.12 -6.66 -10.89
CA SER A 168 -18.77 -6.39 -11.39
C SER A 168 -18.67 -5.20 -12.35
N ARG A 169 -19.80 -4.68 -12.83
CA ARG A 169 -19.89 -3.49 -13.68
C ARG A 169 -20.05 -2.20 -12.88
N THR A 170 -20.56 -2.28 -11.65
CA THR A 170 -20.89 -1.10 -10.82
C THR A 170 -20.16 -1.06 -9.49
N TRP A 171 -19.53 -2.16 -9.07
CA TRP A 171 -18.69 -2.21 -7.88
C TRP A 171 -17.52 -1.22 -8.00
N ASN A 172 -17.04 -0.75 -6.84
CA ASN A 172 -15.91 0.16 -6.74
C ASN A 172 -14.82 -0.46 -5.87
N PRO A 173 -13.90 -1.26 -6.44
CA PRO A 173 -12.82 -1.87 -5.67
C PRO A 173 -11.85 -0.84 -5.07
N GLU A 174 -11.85 0.42 -5.53
CA GLU A 174 -10.99 1.47 -5.01
C GLU A 174 -11.71 2.35 -3.97
N GLU A 175 -12.83 1.90 -3.40
CA GLU A 175 -13.52 2.63 -2.34
C GLU A 175 -12.70 2.64 -1.03
N GLN A 176 -12.11 1.49 -0.68
CA GLN A 176 -11.28 1.31 0.52
C GLN A 176 -9.85 0.95 0.14
N ILE A 177 -9.13 1.94 -0.40
CA ILE A 177 -7.76 1.82 -0.92
C ILE A 177 -6.68 1.49 0.12
N GLY A 178 -6.99 1.59 1.40
CA GLY A 178 -6.05 1.33 2.49
C GLY A 178 -6.56 0.25 3.45
N GLN A 179 -5.67 -0.26 4.28
CA GLN A 179 -6.01 -1.37 5.19
C GLN A 179 -7.13 -0.96 6.15
N CYS A 180 -8.14 -1.82 6.27
CA CYS A 180 -9.16 -1.74 7.30
C CYS A 180 -9.08 -2.96 8.23
N PHE A 181 -9.73 -2.86 9.38
CA PHE A 181 -9.79 -3.90 10.39
C PHE A 181 -11.23 -4.40 10.60
N GLY A 182 -11.39 -5.55 11.25
CA GLY A 182 -12.70 -6.12 11.55
C GLY A 182 -13.24 -7.14 10.53
N LEU A 183 -12.44 -7.52 9.54
CA LEU A 183 -12.83 -8.45 8.46
C LEU A 183 -12.49 -9.93 8.75
N GLY A 184 -11.97 -10.24 9.94
CA GLY A 184 -11.60 -11.61 10.33
C GLY A 184 -10.33 -12.12 9.63
N ASP A 185 -10.24 -13.44 9.49
CA ASP A 185 -9.09 -14.14 8.90
C ASP A 185 -9.15 -14.20 7.36
N VAL A 186 -8.00 -14.50 6.75
CA VAL A 186 -7.87 -14.69 5.30
C VAL A 186 -8.76 -15.82 4.78
N ARG A 187 -9.50 -15.53 3.71
CA ARG A 187 -10.41 -16.45 2.99
C ARG A 187 -9.68 -17.04 1.79
N LYS A 188 -8.99 -18.17 2.02
CA LYS A 188 -8.05 -18.77 1.05
C LYS A 188 -8.72 -19.16 -0.27
N ASP A 189 -9.96 -19.63 -0.20
CA ASP A 189 -10.81 -19.99 -1.33
C ASP A 189 -11.20 -18.80 -2.21
N ALA A 190 -11.30 -17.60 -1.63
CA ALA A 190 -11.66 -16.36 -2.34
C ALA A 190 -10.45 -15.46 -2.67
N SER A 191 -9.21 -15.89 -2.39
CA SER A 191 -8.00 -15.05 -2.45
C SER A 191 -7.41 -14.85 -3.85
N GLY A 192 -7.97 -15.51 -4.89
CA GLY A 192 -7.41 -15.48 -6.24
C GLY A 192 -7.46 -14.10 -6.93
N SER A 193 -8.44 -13.25 -6.58
CA SER A 193 -8.57 -11.89 -7.12
C SER A 193 -9.53 -11.06 -6.26
N ALA A 194 -9.52 -9.74 -6.41
CA ALA A 194 -10.53 -8.88 -5.79
C ALA A 194 -11.95 -9.24 -6.24
N GLU A 195 -12.15 -9.63 -7.50
CA GLU A 195 -13.46 -10.03 -8.00
C GLU A 195 -13.94 -11.33 -7.35
N ALA A 196 -13.04 -12.31 -7.14
CA ALA A 196 -13.35 -13.52 -6.38
C ALA A 196 -13.70 -13.20 -4.92
N CYS A 197 -12.98 -12.25 -4.31
CA CYS A 197 -13.24 -11.79 -2.95
C CYS A 197 -14.61 -11.11 -2.82
N MET A 198 -14.95 -10.21 -3.74
CA MET A 198 -16.26 -9.57 -3.82
C MET A 198 -17.37 -10.61 -3.98
N LYS A 199 -17.23 -11.55 -4.93
CA LYS A 199 -18.25 -12.59 -5.16
C LYS A 199 -18.49 -13.43 -3.90
N ALA A 200 -17.42 -13.87 -3.24
CA ALA A 200 -17.53 -14.64 -2.00
C ALA A 200 -18.26 -13.86 -0.88
N CYS A 201 -17.94 -12.58 -0.71
CA CYS A 201 -18.66 -11.71 0.22
C CYS A 201 -20.13 -11.50 -0.20
N CYS A 202 -20.43 -11.39 -1.50
CA CYS A 202 -21.78 -11.21 -2.00
C CYS A 202 -22.67 -12.45 -1.81
N ASP A 203 -22.08 -13.64 -1.90
CA ASP A 203 -22.76 -14.91 -1.61
C ASP A 203 -23.03 -15.10 -0.10
N ASP A 204 -22.22 -14.47 0.77
CA ASP A 204 -22.41 -14.44 2.22
C ASP A 204 -23.37 -13.32 2.64
N LYS A 205 -24.57 -13.71 3.09
CA LYS A 205 -25.63 -12.78 3.53
C LYS A 205 -25.24 -11.93 4.74
N GLU A 206 -24.29 -12.38 5.56
CA GLU A 206 -23.80 -11.64 6.73
C GLU A 206 -22.64 -10.71 6.37
N CYS A 207 -22.06 -10.83 5.17
CA CYS A 207 -20.98 -9.96 4.76
C CYS A 207 -21.47 -8.53 4.48
N GLY A 208 -20.87 -7.56 5.14
CA GLY A 208 -21.12 -6.13 4.92
C GLY A 208 -19.92 -5.38 4.32
N ALA A 209 -18.77 -6.02 4.19
CA ALA A 209 -17.53 -5.40 3.73
C ALA A 209 -16.52 -6.45 3.29
N TRP A 210 -15.73 -6.15 2.26
CA TRP A 210 -14.60 -6.98 1.83
C TRP A 210 -13.37 -6.14 1.51
N GLN A 211 -12.19 -6.75 1.65
CA GLN A 211 -10.91 -6.23 1.22
C GLN A 211 -10.02 -7.33 0.63
N TRP A 212 -9.22 -6.96 -0.36
CA TRP A 212 -8.28 -7.85 -1.03
C TRP A 212 -6.98 -7.13 -1.37
N THR A 213 -5.87 -7.85 -1.27
CA THR A 213 -4.60 -7.49 -1.89
C THR A 213 -3.93 -8.75 -2.43
N LYS A 214 -3.12 -8.59 -3.49
CA LYS A 214 -2.41 -9.69 -4.13
C LYS A 214 -1.48 -10.45 -3.16
N GLU A 215 -0.89 -9.77 -2.19
CA GLU A 215 0.08 -10.38 -1.27
C GLU A 215 -0.58 -11.16 -0.13
N LEU A 216 -1.74 -10.70 0.36
CA LEU A 216 -2.40 -11.25 1.56
C LEU A 216 -3.69 -12.02 1.26
N GLY A 217 -4.27 -11.84 0.08
CA GLY A 217 -5.52 -12.48 -0.29
C GLY A 217 -6.75 -11.70 0.15
N CYS A 218 -7.85 -12.44 0.36
CA CYS A 218 -9.18 -11.91 0.60
C CYS A 218 -9.54 -11.92 2.09
N PHE A 219 -10.18 -10.84 2.56
CA PHE A 219 -10.74 -10.68 3.89
C PHE A 219 -12.16 -10.13 3.75
N TYR A 220 -13.14 -10.72 4.43
CA TYR A 220 -14.51 -10.19 4.41
C TYR A 220 -15.27 -10.54 5.68
N GLY A 221 -16.21 -9.66 6.06
CA GLY A 221 -17.01 -9.81 7.28
C GLY A 221 -18.17 -8.82 7.34
N GLY A 222 -18.88 -8.76 8.47
CA GLY A 222 -20.09 -7.92 8.63
C GLY A 222 -19.86 -6.42 8.57
N GLY A 223 -18.62 -5.96 8.69
CA GLY A 223 -18.22 -4.57 8.55
C GLY A 223 -16.72 -4.41 8.68
N MET A 224 -16.21 -3.22 8.41
CA MET A 224 -14.82 -2.86 8.65
C MET A 224 -14.73 -1.53 9.40
N HIS A 225 -13.59 -1.27 10.04
CA HIS A 225 -13.32 -0.05 10.81
C HIS A 225 -11.84 0.31 10.76
N GLY A 226 -11.51 1.55 11.15
CA GLY A 226 -10.11 2.00 11.22
C GLY A 226 -9.41 2.04 9.86
N CYS A 227 -10.18 2.21 8.78
CA CYS A 227 -9.68 2.25 7.42
C CYS A 227 -8.66 3.37 7.20
N GLN A 228 -7.56 3.04 6.54
CA GLN A 228 -6.59 4.03 6.07
C GLN A 228 -7.17 4.76 4.85
N LYS A 229 -7.66 5.99 5.05
CA LYS A 229 -8.38 6.78 4.02
C LYS A 229 -7.47 7.50 3.01
N ASN A 230 -6.17 7.54 3.26
CA ASN A 230 -5.29 8.42 2.49
C ASN A 230 -4.96 7.78 1.13
N ALA A 231 -5.33 8.45 0.05
CA ALA A 231 -4.95 8.08 -1.32
C ALA A 231 -3.54 8.51 -1.70
N ASP A 232 -2.86 9.27 -0.83
CA ASP A 232 -1.48 9.67 -1.02
C ASP A 232 -0.59 8.43 -1.16
N PRO A 233 0.12 8.26 -2.29
CA PRO A 233 1.10 7.19 -2.47
C PRO A 233 2.10 7.08 -1.33
N ILE A 234 2.47 8.19 -0.68
CA ILE A 234 3.42 8.21 0.43
C ILE A 234 2.87 7.45 1.65
N ALA A 235 1.55 7.43 1.84
CA ALA A 235 0.93 6.68 2.93
C ALA A 235 1.13 5.15 2.80
N PHE A 236 1.44 4.68 1.60
CA PHE A 236 1.73 3.29 1.27
C PHE A 236 3.23 3.00 1.13
N GLU A 237 4.11 3.97 1.36
CA GLU A 237 5.55 3.69 1.45
C GLU A 237 5.86 2.88 2.72
N PRO A 238 6.79 1.91 2.64
CA PRO A 238 7.24 1.15 3.79
C PRO A 238 7.91 2.09 4.80
N PHE A 239 7.69 1.81 6.09
CA PHE A 239 8.54 2.40 7.12
C PHE A 239 9.96 1.83 7.01
N ILE A 240 10.93 2.63 7.42
CA ILE A 240 12.27 2.14 7.74
C ILE A 240 12.37 2.14 9.26
N GLY A 241 12.61 0.98 9.85
CA GLY A 241 12.70 0.86 11.29
C GLY A 241 13.47 -0.37 11.73
N ARG A 242 13.92 -0.33 12.98
CA ARG A 242 14.65 -1.42 13.63
C ARG A 242 14.25 -1.50 15.09
N ARG A 243 14.57 -2.66 15.67
CA ARG A 243 14.45 -2.94 17.09
C ARG A 243 15.82 -3.35 17.66
N LYS A 244 16.16 -2.87 18.85
CA LYS A 244 17.37 -3.28 19.58
C LYS A 244 17.28 -4.76 19.98
N LEU A 245 18.42 -5.44 20.01
CA LEU A 245 18.54 -6.75 20.63
C LEU A 245 18.44 -6.59 22.16
N LEU A 246 17.51 -7.33 22.78
CA LEU A 246 17.34 -7.37 24.22
C LEU A 246 17.68 -8.77 24.72
N ASP A 247 18.56 -8.87 25.72
CA ASP A 247 18.91 -10.14 26.34
C ASP A 247 17.74 -10.65 27.19
N SER A 248 17.29 -11.88 26.91
CA SER A 248 16.20 -12.60 27.59
C SER A 248 14.87 -11.82 27.72
N ARG A 249 13.96 -12.04 26.76
CA ARG A 249 12.59 -11.53 26.84
C ARG A 249 11.86 -12.19 28.02
N GLN A 250 11.59 -11.46 29.10
CA GLN A 250 10.57 -11.85 30.08
C GLN A 250 9.39 -10.90 29.95
N TYR A 251 8.31 -11.35 29.32
CA TYR A 251 7.08 -10.57 29.25
C TYR A 251 6.21 -10.88 30.44
N THR A 252 5.73 -9.84 31.10
CA THR A 252 4.68 -9.96 32.12
C THR A 252 3.36 -9.42 31.59
N ASP A 253 2.25 -10.06 31.94
CA ASP A 253 0.91 -9.53 31.70
C ASP A 253 0.67 -8.25 32.52
N ALA A 254 -0.50 -7.62 32.35
CA ALA A 254 -0.89 -6.43 33.09
C ALA A 254 -0.94 -6.62 34.63
N ALA A 255 -0.89 -7.88 35.10
CA ALA A 255 -0.85 -8.25 36.52
C ALA A 255 0.56 -8.64 36.99
N GLY A 256 1.60 -8.43 36.17
CA GLY A 256 2.99 -8.72 36.52
C GLY A 256 3.36 -10.22 36.47
N LYS A 257 2.51 -11.09 35.91
CA LYS A 257 2.80 -12.52 35.78
C LYS A 257 3.43 -12.83 34.43
N PRO A 258 4.32 -13.85 34.31
CA PRO A 258 4.83 -14.27 33.01
C PRO A 258 3.69 -14.49 32.01
N TRP A 259 3.76 -13.79 30.89
CA TRP A 259 2.72 -13.84 29.87
C TRP A 259 2.65 -15.23 29.26
N GLN A 260 1.46 -15.81 29.19
CA GLN A 260 1.21 -17.12 28.56
C GLN A 260 0.00 -17.03 27.62
N MET A 261 0.21 -17.30 26.33
CA MET A 261 -0.90 -17.40 25.38
C MET A 261 -1.68 -18.70 25.62
N LYS A 262 -2.91 -18.58 26.14
CA LYS A 262 -3.87 -19.70 26.06
C LYS A 262 -4.47 -19.71 24.66
N MET A 263 -4.08 -20.67 23.83
CA MET A 263 -4.78 -20.91 22.55
C MET A 263 -6.18 -21.45 22.88
N LYS A 264 -7.21 -20.75 22.41
CA LYS A 264 -8.59 -21.25 22.37
C LYS A 264 -8.86 -21.86 21.01
#